data_AF-A0A1H5D470-F1
#
_entry.id   AF-A0A1H5D470-F1
#
_cell.length_a   1.000
_cell.length_b   1.000
_cell.length_c   1.000
_cell.angle_alpha   90.00
_cell.angle_beta   90.00
_cell.angle_gamma   90.00
#
_symmetry.space_group_name_H-M   'P 1'
#
loop_
_entity.id
_entity.type
_entity.pdbx_description
1 polymer ?
#
loop_
_entity_poly.entity_id
_entity_poly.type
_entity_poly.pdbx_seq_one_letter_code
_entity_poly.pdbx_strand_id
1 'polypeptide(L)'
;MPVVSLNQLTTDLRSYATQLVEQVGFVPQAMDRPLDAGDLLFYLSETSMPMAAFLRKHGLFSDADGLHYDLVQFGVISDLATKVINERRAGNLEGVWREFDLSTDDDMDNDGGYILTALAALELMYGPKT
;
A
#
# COMPACT_ATOMS: atom_id res chain seq x y z
N MET A 1 3.56 2.64 -16.88
CA MET A 1 3.49 3.05 -15.46
C MET A 1 2.92 4.46 -15.39
N PRO A 2 1.64 4.60 -15.03
CA PRO A 2 1.04 5.89 -14.70
C PRO A 2 1.72 6.58 -13.50
N VAL A 3 1.65 7.90 -13.47
CA VAL A 3 2.01 8.73 -12.31
C VAL A 3 0.83 9.63 -11.97
N VAL A 4 0.50 9.74 -10.68
CA VAL A 4 -0.50 10.68 -10.17
C VAL A 4 0.15 11.67 -9.22
N SER A 5 0.05 12.96 -9.55
CA SER A 5 0.55 14.03 -8.67
C SER A 5 -0.15 13.98 -7.30
N LEU A 6 0.52 14.45 -6.24
CA LEU A 6 -0.05 14.43 -4.89
C LEU A 6 -1.35 15.27 -4.76
N ASN A 7 -1.46 16.35 -5.53
CA ASN A 7 -2.68 17.16 -5.58
C ASN A 7 -3.85 16.40 -6.22
N GLN A 8 -3.57 15.69 -7.31
CA GLN A 8 -4.58 14.86 -7.97
C GLN A 8 -4.97 13.68 -7.08
N LEU A 9 -3.99 12.99 -6.48
CA LEU A 9 -4.21 11.90 -5.55
C LEU A 9 -5.07 12.33 -4.35
N THR A 10 -4.82 13.52 -3.81
CA THR A 10 -5.66 14.10 -2.74
C THR A 10 -7.10 14.32 -3.20
N THR A 11 -7.29 14.85 -4.40
CA THR A 11 -8.61 15.05 -5.00
C THR A 11 -9.34 13.73 -5.19
N ASP A 12 -8.64 12.71 -5.68
CA ASP A 12 -9.19 11.38 -5.94
C ASP A 12 -9.56 10.67 -4.63
N LEU A 13 -8.69 10.69 -3.62
CA LEU A 13 -8.98 10.12 -2.30
C LEU A 13 -10.23 10.76 -1.68
N ARG A 14 -10.38 12.08 -1.78
CA ARG A 14 -11.58 12.77 -1.28
C ARG A 14 -12.84 12.39 -2.05
N SER A 15 -12.72 12.20 -3.36
CA SER A 15 -13.85 11.82 -4.22
C SER A 15 -14.35 10.40 -3.91
N TYR A 16 -13.46 9.54 -3.42
CA TYR A 16 -13.75 8.14 -3.07
C TYR A 16 -13.81 7.89 -1.56
N ALA A 17 -13.81 8.93 -0.72
CA ALA A 17 -13.57 8.82 0.72
C ALA A 17 -14.49 7.80 1.42
N THR A 18 -15.79 7.84 1.15
CA THR A 18 -16.74 6.89 1.72
C THR A 18 -16.44 5.44 1.31
N GLN A 19 -16.16 5.19 0.03
CA GLN A 19 -15.87 3.85 -0.46
C GLN A 19 -14.52 3.32 0.06
N LEU A 20 -13.53 4.20 0.20
CA LEU A 20 -12.25 3.86 0.79
C LEU A 20 -12.41 3.39 2.24
N VAL A 21 -13.17 4.12 3.05
CA VAL A 21 -13.38 3.74 4.45
C VAL A 21 -14.26 2.49 4.56
N GLU A 22 -15.39 2.44 3.86
CA GLU A 22 -16.40 1.40 4.06
C GLU A 22 -16.08 0.08 3.33
N GLN A 23 -15.45 0.13 2.15
CA GLN A 23 -15.23 -1.05 1.31
C GLN A 23 -13.79 -1.54 1.33
N VAL A 24 -12.83 -0.61 1.37
CA VAL A 24 -11.40 -0.94 1.39
C VAL A 24 -10.88 -1.12 2.83
N GLY A 25 -11.55 -0.53 3.82
CA GLY A 25 -11.04 -0.51 5.20
C GLY A 25 -9.89 0.48 5.38
N PHE A 26 -9.85 1.52 4.55
CA PHE A 26 -8.88 2.60 4.64
C PHE A 26 -9.10 3.39 5.93
N VAL A 27 -8.05 3.55 6.73
CA VAL A 27 -8.06 4.29 7.99
C VAL A 27 -7.15 5.52 7.83
N PRO A 28 -7.70 6.75 7.82
CA PRO A 28 -6.87 7.94 7.71
C PRO A 28 -6.02 8.16 8.95
N GLN A 29 -4.90 8.88 8.79
CA GLN A 29 -4.03 9.23 9.91
C GLN A 29 -4.70 10.19 10.89
N ALA A 30 -5.67 10.98 10.42
CA ALA A 30 -6.45 11.89 11.26
C ALA A 30 -7.91 11.93 10.83
N MET A 31 -8.81 11.71 11.79
CA MET A 31 -10.27 11.63 11.56
C MET A 31 -10.96 13.00 11.51
N ASP A 32 -10.25 14.06 11.88
CA ASP A 32 -10.78 15.44 11.98
C ASP A 32 -10.50 16.29 10.73
N ARG A 33 -9.86 15.70 9.71
CA ARG A 33 -9.53 16.35 8.44
C ARG A 33 -9.99 15.51 7.24
N PRO A 34 -10.22 16.13 6.06
CA PRO A 34 -10.44 15.37 4.84
C PRO A 34 -9.22 14.53 4.46
N LEU A 35 -9.46 13.39 3.80
CA LEU A 35 -8.39 12.56 3.25
C LEU A 35 -7.43 13.36 2.38
N ASP A 36 -6.16 13.00 2.41
CA ASP A 36 -5.16 13.49 1.48
C ASP A 36 -4.13 12.43 1.08
N ALA A 37 -3.28 12.79 0.12
CA ALA A 37 -2.24 11.90 -0.37
C ALA A 37 -1.35 11.34 0.74
N GLY A 38 -1.12 12.10 1.82
CA GLY A 38 -0.33 11.66 2.96
C GLY A 38 -0.94 10.44 3.65
N ASP A 39 -2.28 10.35 3.72
CA ASP A 39 -2.95 9.19 4.30
C ASP A 39 -2.65 7.90 3.51
N LEU A 40 -2.65 7.94 2.16
CA LEU A 40 -2.30 6.76 1.35
C LEU A 40 -0.80 6.47 1.39
N LEU A 41 0.04 7.51 1.31
CA LEU A 41 1.50 7.33 1.31
C LEU A 41 2.01 6.73 2.62
N PHE A 42 1.31 6.94 3.73
CA PHE A 42 1.63 6.31 5.01
C PHE A 42 1.59 4.78 4.93
N TYR A 43 0.62 4.21 4.22
CA TYR A 43 0.54 2.76 3.99
C TYR A 43 1.74 2.20 3.20
N LEU A 44 2.51 3.06 2.53
CA LEU A 44 3.69 2.68 1.74
C LEU A 44 5.02 3.10 2.39
N SER A 45 5.01 4.08 3.30
CA SER A 45 6.23 4.61 3.94
C SER A 45 6.75 3.75 5.07
N GLU A 46 5.88 3.02 5.74
CA GLU A 46 6.19 2.16 6.89
C GLU A 46 6.73 0.78 6.47
N THR A 47 7.49 0.71 5.36
CA THR A 47 8.04 -0.55 4.86
C THR A 47 9.56 -0.58 4.96
N SER A 48 10.11 -1.76 5.22
CA SER A 48 11.57 -1.98 5.23
C SER A 48 12.22 -1.61 3.89
N MET A 49 13.53 -1.30 3.89
CA MET A 49 14.25 -0.96 2.64
C MET A 49 14.15 -2.05 1.56
N PRO A 50 14.28 -3.36 1.86
CA PRO A 50 14.06 -4.42 0.87
C PRO A 50 12.64 -4.42 0.29
N MET A 51 11.62 -4.17 1.13
CA MET A 51 10.22 -4.13 0.69
C MET A 51 9.98 -2.92 -0.22
N ALA A 52 10.46 -1.73 0.17
CA ALA A 52 10.40 -0.53 -0.65
C ALA A 52 11.09 -0.72 -2.02
N ALA A 53 12.24 -1.41 -2.05
CA ALA A 53 12.93 -1.74 -3.30
C ALA A 53 12.11 -2.70 -4.19
N PHE A 54 11.45 -3.69 -3.59
CA PHE A 54 10.54 -4.58 -4.30
C PHE A 54 9.33 -3.84 -4.87
N LEU A 55 8.64 -3.03 -4.06
CA LEU A 55 7.50 -2.23 -4.52
C LEU A 55 7.89 -1.32 -5.69
N ARG A 56 9.03 -0.62 -5.58
CA ARG A 56 9.57 0.20 -6.68
C ARG A 56 9.85 -0.61 -7.94
N LYS A 57 10.45 -1.80 -7.83
CA LYS A 57 10.70 -2.70 -8.97
C LYS A 57 9.39 -3.11 -9.66
N HIS A 58 8.31 -3.23 -8.90
CA HIS A 58 6.97 -3.57 -9.38
C HIS A 58 6.09 -2.34 -9.61
N GLY A 59 6.71 -1.16 -9.73
CA GLY A 59 6.05 0.05 -10.19
C GLY A 59 5.23 0.82 -9.15
N LEU A 60 5.28 0.45 -7.87
CA LEU A 60 4.61 1.15 -6.78
C LEU A 60 5.61 1.93 -5.91
N PHE A 61 5.69 3.24 -6.09
CA PHE A 61 6.57 4.11 -5.29
C PHE A 61 6.19 5.58 -5.46
N SER A 62 6.56 6.43 -4.50
CA SER A 62 6.43 7.88 -4.62
C SER A 62 7.78 8.57 -4.86
N ASP A 63 7.79 9.60 -5.68
CA ASP A 63 8.90 10.54 -5.82
C ASP A 63 8.41 11.99 -6.03
N ALA A 64 9.26 12.88 -6.55
CA ALA A 64 8.93 14.28 -6.77
C ALA A 64 7.78 14.51 -7.77
N ASP A 65 7.55 13.56 -8.69
CA ASP A 65 6.49 13.68 -9.71
C ASP A 65 5.13 13.17 -9.18
N GLY A 66 5.15 12.37 -8.12
CA GLY A 66 3.95 11.87 -7.44
C GLY A 66 4.03 10.39 -7.11
N LEU A 67 2.86 9.75 -7.03
CA LEU A 67 2.74 8.30 -6.82
C LEU A 67 2.75 7.59 -8.17
N HIS A 68 3.77 6.78 -8.39
CA HIS A 68 3.86 5.82 -9.49
C HIS A 68 3.16 4.54 -9.08
N TYR A 69 2.38 3.97 -10.01
CA TYR A 69 1.73 2.68 -9.82
C TYR A 69 1.68 1.91 -11.15
N ASP A 70 1.60 0.58 -11.08
CA ASP A 70 1.34 -0.28 -12.24
C ASP A 70 0.30 -1.34 -11.88
N LEU A 71 -0.95 -1.14 -12.32
CA LEU A 71 -2.07 -2.05 -12.04
C LEU A 71 -1.79 -3.48 -12.51
N VAL A 72 -0.98 -3.68 -13.55
CA VAL A 72 -0.64 -5.03 -14.03
C VAL A 72 0.25 -5.77 -13.04
N GLN A 73 1.02 -5.05 -12.21
CA GLN A 73 1.91 -5.62 -11.21
C GLN A 73 1.22 -5.84 -9.85
N PHE A 74 0.00 -5.35 -9.65
CA PHE A 74 -0.69 -5.44 -8.36
C PHE A 74 -0.89 -6.89 -7.91
N GLY A 75 -1.15 -7.82 -8.83
CA GLY A 75 -1.21 -9.26 -8.49
C GLY A 75 0.08 -9.77 -7.86
N VAL A 76 1.24 -9.40 -8.41
CA VAL A 76 2.56 -9.81 -7.88
C VAL A 76 2.82 -9.21 -6.50
N ILE A 77 2.44 -7.95 -6.30
CA ILE A 77 2.59 -7.26 -5.01
C ILE A 77 1.64 -7.89 -3.96
N SER A 78 0.39 -8.17 -4.35
CA SER A 78 -0.62 -8.80 -3.51
C SER A 78 -0.22 -10.22 -3.09
N ASP A 79 0.35 -11.00 -4.00
CA ASP A 79 0.84 -12.36 -3.71
C ASP A 79 1.97 -12.32 -2.66
N LEU A 80 2.90 -11.37 -2.78
CA LEU A 80 3.95 -11.19 -1.78
C LEU A 80 3.36 -10.78 -0.43
N ALA A 81 2.52 -9.75 -0.40
CA ALA A 81 1.90 -9.27 0.84
C ALA A 81 1.10 -10.40 1.54
N THR A 82 0.33 -11.17 0.77
CA THR A 82 -0.41 -12.34 1.28
C THR A 82 0.53 -13.41 1.83
N LYS A 83 1.67 -13.65 1.17
CA LYS A 83 2.68 -14.59 1.66
C LYS A 83 3.31 -14.13 2.98
N VAL A 84 3.62 -12.84 3.13
CA VAL A 84 4.09 -12.26 4.40
C VAL A 84 3.08 -12.51 5.52
N ILE A 85 1.81 -12.17 5.31
CA ILE A 85 0.72 -12.42 6.28
C ILE A 85 0.64 -13.90 6.66
N ASN A 86 0.65 -14.80 5.67
CA ASN A 86 0.48 -16.24 5.90
C ASN A 86 1.67 -16.86 6.63
N GLU A 87 2.90 -16.50 6.27
CA GLU A 87 4.10 -16.97 6.98
C GLU A 87 4.10 -16.48 8.43
N ARG A 88 3.68 -15.24 8.68
CA ARG A 88 3.54 -14.70 10.03
C ARG A 88 2.55 -15.48 10.87
N ARG A 89 1.35 -15.72 10.33
CA ARG A 89 0.28 -16.49 10.99
C ARG A 89 0.71 -17.93 11.31
N ALA A 90 1.59 -18.49 10.49
CA ALA A 90 2.17 -19.82 10.71
C ALA A 90 3.36 -19.82 11.68
N GLY A 91 3.83 -18.66 12.14
CA GLY A 91 5.04 -18.53 12.97
C GLY A 91 6.33 -18.78 12.20
N ASN A 92 6.31 -18.72 10.87
CA ASN A 92 7.48 -18.95 10.01
C ASN A 92 8.16 -17.61 9.68
N LEU A 93 9.26 -17.29 10.38
CA LEU A 93 9.99 -16.02 10.17
C LEU A 93 11.24 -16.16 9.29
N GLU A 94 11.60 -17.37 8.89
CA GLU A 94 12.83 -17.64 8.10
C GLU A 94 12.63 -17.50 6.58
N GLY A 95 11.39 -17.31 6.13
CA GLY A 95 11.04 -17.13 4.72
C GLY A 95 11.07 -15.67 4.29
N VAL A 96 9.96 -15.16 3.73
CA VAL A 96 9.88 -13.78 3.24
C VAL A 96 10.09 -12.75 4.33
N TRP A 97 9.78 -13.09 5.58
CA TRP A 97 10.06 -12.22 6.73
C TRP A 97 11.55 -11.89 6.85
N ARG A 98 12.42 -12.88 6.66
CA ARG A 98 13.88 -12.70 6.67
C ARG A 98 14.38 -12.05 5.39
N GLU A 99 13.84 -12.41 4.23
CA GLU A 99 14.21 -11.80 2.94
C GLU A 99 13.93 -10.29 2.91
N PHE A 100 12.83 -9.88 3.53
CA PHE A 100 12.40 -8.49 3.58
C PHE A 100 12.77 -7.77 4.88
N ASP A 101 13.55 -8.39 5.76
CA ASP A 101 14.00 -7.80 7.03
C ASP A 101 12.85 -7.25 7.90
N LEU A 102 11.74 -7.99 7.99
CA LEU A 102 10.51 -7.60 8.70
C LEU A 102 10.57 -7.98 10.19
N SER A 103 11.74 -7.87 10.82
CA SER A 103 12.03 -8.55 12.10
C SER A 103 11.78 -7.71 13.35
N THR A 104 11.40 -6.43 13.22
CA THR A 104 11.21 -5.54 14.37
C THR A 104 9.77 -5.56 14.89
N ASP A 105 9.56 -5.24 16.17
CA ASP A 105 8.23 -5.17 16.77
C ASP A 105 7.33 -4.13 16.06
N ASP A 106 7.92 -3.10 15.44
CA ASP A 106 7.21 -2.11 14.63
C ASP A 106 6.75 -2.69 13.27
N ASP A 107 7.45 -3.69 12.72
CA ASP A 107 7.05 -4.43 11.51
C ASP A 107 5.95 -5.48 11.81
N MET A 108 5.73 -5.82 13.09
CA MET A 108 4.78 -6.85 13.50
C MET A 108 3.31 -6.42 13.33
N ASP A 109 3.04 -5.12 13.35
CA ASP A 109 1.71 -4.54 13.10
C ASP A 109 1.47 -4.28 11.59
N ASN A 110 2.52 -4.45 10.76
CA ASN A 110 2.55 -4.05 9.36
C ASN A 110 2.83 -5.22 8.40
N ASP A 111 2.16 -6.35 8.67
CA ASP A 111 2.39 -7.70 8.12
C ASP A 111 2.06 -7.89 6.62
N GLY A 112 1.96 -6.83 5.84
CA GLY A 112 1.47 -6.83 4.45
C GLY A 112 0.04 -6.33 4.32
N GLY A 113 -0.71 -6.20 5.42
CA GLY A 113 -2.05 -5.62 5.41
C GLY A 113 -2.09 -4.20 4.84
N TYR A 114 -1.12 -3.35 5.18
CA TYR A 114 -1.07 -1.98 4.66
C TYR A 114 -0.86 -1.91 3.15
N ILE A 115 0.00 -2.79 2.62
CA ILE A 115 0.22 -2.91 1.19
C ILE A 115 -1.08 -3.32 0.51
N LEU A 116 -1.81 -4.31 1.04
CA LEU A 116 -3.09 -4.74 0.48
C LEU A 116 -4.14 -3.61 0.51
N THR A 117 -4.20 -2.84 1.59
CA THR A 117 -5.08 -1.66 1.69
C THR A 117 -4.73 -0.61 0.63
N ALA A 118 -3.44 -0.33 0.43
CA ALA A 118 -2.99 0.62 -0.58
C ALA A 118 -3.31 0.14 -2.00
N LEU A 119 -3.11 -1.15 -2.31
CA LEU A 119 -3.48 -1.73 -3.60
C LEU A 119 -4.98 -1.61 -3.85
N ALA A 120 -5.81 -2.02 -2.90
CA ALA A 120 -7.26 -1.96 -3.01
C ALA A 120 -7.78 -0.51 -3.19
N ALA A 121 -7.19 0.46 -2.49
CA ALA A 121 -7.49 1.87 -2.67
C ALA A 121 -7.17 2.35 -4.09
N LEU A 122 -6.00 1.97 -4.62
CA LEU A 122 -5.57 2.33 -5.97
C LEU A 122 -6.41 1.63 -7.05
N GLU A 123 -6.81 0.38 -6.85
CA GLU A 123 -7.73 -0.33 -7.76
C GLU A 123 -9.12 0.31 -7.77
N LEU A 124 -9.64 0.71 -6.60
CA LEU A 124 -10.92 1.41 -6.52
C LEU A 124 -10.91 2.73 -7.31
N MET A 125 -9.83 3.49 -7.23
CA MET A 125 -9.72 4.80 -7.87
C MET A 125 -9.36 4.72 -9.36
N TYR A 126 -8.42 3.84 -9.72
CA TYR A 126 -7.78 3.84 -11.04
C TYR A 126 -7.94 2.53 -11.81
N GLY A 127 -8.49 1.49 -11.18
CA GLY A 127 -8.77 0.21 -11.82
C GLY A 127 -9.84 0.31 -12.92
N PRO A 128 -9.95 -0.72 -13.78
CA PRO A 128 -10.99 -0.77 -14.79
C PRO A 128 -12.37 -0.72 -14.14
N LYS A 129 -13.17 0.30 -14.50
CA LYS A 129 -14.56 0.41 -14.05
C LYS A 129 -15.37 -0.65 -14.79
N THR A 130 -15.76 -1.71 -14.08
CA THR A 130 -16.75 -2.70 -14.55
C THR A 130 -18.14 -2.09 -14.63
#